data_AF-A0AAV4LIJ4-F1
#
_entry.id   AF-A0AAV4LIJ4-F1
#
_cell.length_a   1.000
_cell.length_b   1.000
_cell.length_c   1.000
_cell.angle_alpha   90.00
_cell.angle_beta   90.00
_cell.angle_gamma   90.00
#
_symmetry.space_group_name_H-M   'P 1'
#
loop_
_entity.id
_entity.type
_entity.pdbx_description
1 polymer ?
#
loop_
_entity_poly.entity_id
_entity_poly.type
_entity_poly.pdbx_seq_one_letter_code
_entity_poly.pdbx_strand_id
1 'polypeptide(L)'
;MEESIFEILGIGLREDSFTNLLSYTFETLPEFRINLIHFLLNAKGQHSIHWKSMTRKTVSQKNRRDIPDLILYSHDEKIIIVIENKILAHEGKDQTKNYSSKEFKNKIEELLEIEEATFHYYYLTIDGEKPKSKNFKKLTYSQIVSLIPTDLPDRKLSLLLEELREKVMEYNNWPAPKDNDIVLEYLNRTKGFITPERTFSCLIEQLDMNDLILKDIGITGNRGSAFIPFAKWHLPHWEGIRNDTKGGDGLTCYDIHLEMQWDTKKDQEHLSLQLHYQSLPYYTQKELKKCSEWFRETYLLGKGAFFRELEKQEFWMREEGWKLTNGFLRLASYRFDKDVTMGEFKRKITDLVRSMIPIIDQALCEATITYEIANTYKEQVFEGIWLVFLECQRQRNHLLLEQQDDQLIVVVGANDPSDLENEIIVHFAAKEAEKILKEKRVNMRFTYEKAGPILINGQNQLATREYYFRIENNKL
;
A
#
# COMPACT_ATOMS: atom_id res chain seq x y z
N MET A 1 3.07 25.75 -27.89
CA MET A 1 3.11 24.29 -28.12
C MET A 1 2.07 24.01 -29.16
N GLU A 2 2.47 23.50 -30.32
CA GLU A 2 1.50 22.98 -31.29
C GLU A 2 0.82 21.75 -30.69
N GLU A 3 -0.49 21.65 -30.84
CA GLU A 3 -1.23 20.47 -30.41
C GLU A 3 -0.75 19.25 -31.20
N SER A 4 -0.47 18.15 -30.52
CA SER A 4 0.04 16.92 -31.14
C SER A 4 -1.07 16.25 -31.96
N ILE A 5 -0.76 15.54 -33.05
CA ILE A 5 -1.75 14.89 -33.92
C ILE A 5 -2.62 13.92 -33.11
N PHE A 6 -2.01 13.17 -32.18
CA PHE A 6 -2.76 12.27 -31.31
C PHE A 6 -3.72 13.02 -30.37
N GLU A 7 -3.37 14.21 -29.87
CA GLU A 7 -4.28 15.02 -29.04
C GLU A 7 -5.41 15.63 -29.88
N ILE A 8 -5.10 16.19 -31.06
CA ILE A 8 -6.10 16.74 -32.00
C ILE A 8 -7.16 15.69 -32.35
N LEU A 9 -6.73 14.44 -32.55
CA LEU A 9 -7.60 13.33 -32.89
C LEU A 9 -8.28 12.68 -31.66
N GLY A 10 -7.96 13.11 -30.44
CA GLY A 10 -8.52 12.55 -29.20
C GLY A 10 -8.13 11.08 -28.95
N ILE A 11 -6.95 10.67 -29.44
CA ILE A 11 -6.39 9.32 -29.34
C ILE A 11 -5.07 9.26 -28.57
N GLY A 12 -4.60 10.40 -28.03
CA GLY A 12 -3.33 10.54 -27.28
C GLY A 12 -3.09 9.56 -26.15
N LEU A 13 -4.15 9.00 -25.57
CA LEU A 13 -4.08 8.05 -24.45
C LEU A 13 -4.72 6.69 -24.76
N ARG A 14 -5.18 6.46 -26.00
CA ARG A 14 -5.90 5.24 -26.36
C ARG A 14 -4.93 4.14 -26.79
N GLU A 15 -4.72 3.15 -25.92
CA GLU A 15 -3.79 2.03 -26.14
C GLU A 15 -4.03 1.33 -27.50
N ASP A 16 -5.30 1.15 -27.87
CA ASP A 16 -5.72 0.52 -29.12
C ASP A 16 -5.26 1.27 -30.39
N SER A 17 -5.01 2.57 -30.29
CA SER A 17 -4.57 3.43 -31.39
C SER A 17 -3.06 3.27 -31.62
N PHE A 18 -2.29 3.15 -30.54
CA PHE A 18 -0.87 2.84 -30.62
C PHE A 18 -0.63 1.40 -31.08
N THR A 19 -1.45 0.45 -30.62
CA THR A 19 -1.43 -0.94 -31.12
C THR A 19 -1.66 -1.00 -32.63
N ASN A 20 -2.64 -0.26 -33.14
CA ASN A 20 -2.91 -0.17 -34.58
C ASN A 20 -1.74 0.48 -35.34
N LEU A 21 -1.14 1.54 -34.79
CA LEU A 21 0.04 2.17 -35.39
C LEU A 21 1.21 1.18 -35.51
N LEU A 22 1.49 0.42 -34.45
CA LEU A 22 2.55 -0.59 -34.45
C LEU A 22 2.27 -1.71 -35.45
N SER A 23 1.04 -2.21 -35.52
CA SER A 23 0.63 -3.21 -36.52
C SER A 23 0.79 -2.67 -37.94
N TYR A 24 0.29 -1.46 -38.23
CA TYR A 24 0.43 -0.85 -39.55
C TYR A 24 1.90 -0.64 -39.92
N THR A 25 2.73 -0.17 -38.99
CA THR A 25 4.17 0.01 -39.18
C THR A 25 4.85 -1.32 -39.48
N PHE A 26 4.48 -2.39 -38.75
CA PHE A 26 4.97 -3.74 -38.98
C PHE A 26 4.61 -4.28 -40.38
N GLU A 27 3.39 -4.02 -40.85
CA GLU A 27 2.93 -4.45 -42.19
C GLU A 27 3.57 -3.66 -43.34
N THR A 28 3.89 -2.39 -43.12
CA THR A 28 4.27 -1.47 -44.20
C THR A 28 5.76 -1.14 -44.26
N LEU A 29 6.50 -1.28 -43.15
CA LEU A 29 7.94 -0.99 -43.09
C LEU A 29 8.75 -2.29 -42.86
N PRO A 30 9.34 -2.88 -43.91
CA PRO A 30 10.11 -4.12 -43.80
C PRO A 30 11.28 -4.03 -42.82
N GLU A 31 11.97 -2.90 -42.76
CA GLU A 31 13.10 -2.71 -41.85
C GLU A 31 12.67 -2.74 -40.37
N PHE A 32 11.59 -2.02 -40.03
CA PHE A 32 11.01 -2.09 -38.68
C PHE A 32 10.58 -3.51 -38.32
N ARG A 33 9.92 -4.22 -39.25
CA ARG A 33 9.51 -5.62 -39.07
C ARG A 33 10.72 -6.51 -38.73
N ILE A 34 11.78 -6.44 -39.54
CA ILE A 34 12.99 -7.25 -39.33
C ILE A 34 13.63 -6.92 -37.98
N ASN A 35 13.81 -5.63 -37.69
CA ASN A 35 14.38 -5.17 -36.43
C ASN A 35 13.58 -5.67 -35.22
N LEU A 36 12.25 -5.59 -35.29
CA LEU A 36 11.36 -6.05 -34.24
C LEU A 36 11.43 -7.57 -34.03
N ILE A 37 11.35 -8.36 -35.11
CA ILE A 37 11.42 -9.83 -34.99
C ILE A 37 12.78 -10.28 -34.45
N HIS A 38 13.88 -9.72 -34.95
CA HIS A 38 15.22 -10.03 -34.43
C HIS A 38 15.34 -9.70 -32.94
N PHE A 39 14.84 -8.53 -32.53
CA PHE A 39 14.84 -8.11 -31.14
C PHE A 39 14.02 -9.06 -30.26
N LEU A 40 12.79 -9.40 -30.67
CA LEU A 40 11.88 -10.25 -29.88
C LEU A 40 12.31 -11.72 -29.84
N LEU A 41 12.94 -12.25 -30.88
CA LEU A 41 13.37 -13.66 -30.88
C LEU A 41 14.80 -13.85 -30.36
N ASN A 42 15.54 -12.75 -30.16
CA ASN A 42 16.96 -12.76 -29.76
C ASN A 42 17.80 -13.68 -30.66
N ALA A 43 17.46 -13.74 -31.94
CA ALA A 43 18.12 -14.63 -32.89
C ALA A 43 19.01 -13.81 -33.83
N LYS A 44 20.20 -14.35 -34.11
CA LYS A 44 21.17 -13.77 -35.06
C LYS A 44 21.00 -14.31 -36.49
N GLY A 45 19.87 -14.96 -36.78
CA GLY A 45 19.60 -15.64 -38.05
C GLY A 45 18.66 -14.85 -38.97
N GLN A 46 18.60 -15.25 -40.24
CA GLN A 46 17.58 -14.75 -41.17
C GLN A 46 16.24 -15.37 -40.80
N HIS A 47 15.29 -14.53 -40.36
CA HIS A 47 13.89 -14.90 -40.27
C HIS A 47 13.22 -14.75 -41.63
N SER A 48 12.14 -15.50 -41.85
CA SER A 48 11.28 -15.33 -43.02
C SER A 48 10.80 -13.88 -43.09
N ILE A 49 10.63 -13.36 -44.30
CA ILE A 49 10.00 -12.05 -44.53
C ILE A 49 8.47 -12.11 -44.37
N HIS A 50 7.90 -13.34 -44.32
CA HIS A 50 6.47 -13.62 -44.33
C HIS A 50 5.84 -13.57 -42.93
N TRP A 51 6.13 -12.52 -42.18
CA TRP A 51 5.40 -12.22 -40.96
C TRP A 51 4.15 -11.38 -41.24
N LYS A 52 3.12 -11.64 -40.45
CA LYS A 52 1.86 -10.89 -40.43
C LYS A 52 1.54 -10.45 -39.01
N SER A 53 0.70 -9.45 -38.90
CA SER A 53 0.18 -8.90 -37.66
C SER A 53 -1.34 -8.90 -37.65
N MET A 54 -1.91 -8.99 -36.45
CA MET A 54 -3.34 -8.98 -36.22
C MET A 54 -3.64 -8.27 -34.91
N THR A 55 -4.63 -7.38 -34.94
CA THR A 55 -5.10 -6.62 -33.77
C THR A 55 -6.55 -6.94 -33.46
N ARG A 56 -6.96 -6.82 -32.20
CA ARG A 56 -8.38 -6.88 -31.76
C ARG A 56 -9.10 -8.17 -32.15
N LYS A 57 -8.39 -9.28 -32.23
CA LYS A 57 -9.00 -10.56 -32.60
C LYS A 57 -9.55 -11.27 -31.37
N THR A 58 -10.86 -11.49 -31.35
CA THR A 58 -11.51 -12.21 -30.25
C THR A 58 -11.12 -13.69 -30.26
N VAL A 59 -10.53 -14.14 -29.16
CA VAL A 59 -10.26 -15.54 -28.84
C VAL A 59 -11.35 -16.01 -27.88
N SER A 60 -12.34 -16.73 -28.42
CA SER A 60 -13.44 -17.27 -27.62
C SER A 60 -12.99 -18.53 -26.88
N GLN A 61 -13.08 -18.47 -25.56
CA GLN A 61 -12.86 -19.60 -24.65
C GLN A 61 -14.17 -19.94 -23.94
N LYS A 62 -14.25 -21.11 -23.29
CA LYS A 62 -15.53 -21.69 -22.81
C LYS A 62 -16.48 -20.68 -22.15
N ASN A 63 -15.96 -19.84 -21.25
CA ASN A 63 -16.74 -18.84 -20.51
C ASN A 63 -16.18 -17.41 -20.58
N ARG A 64 -15.25 -17.12 -21.51
CA ARG A 64 -14.63 -15.79 -21.62
C ARG A 64 -14.25 -15.43 -23.05
N ARG A 65 -14.16 -14.14 -23.31
CA ARG A 65 -13.65 -13.59 -24.56
C ARG A 65 -12.37 -12.83 -24.23
N ASP A 66 -11.27 -13.35 -24.74
CA ASP A 66 -9.97 -12.76 -24.62
C ASP A 66 -9.67 -11.99 -25.92
N ILE A 67 -9.21 -10.75 -25.82
CA ILE A 67 -8.84 -9.93 -26.98
C ILE A 67 -7.40 -9.46 -26.74
N PRO A 68 -6.37 -10.17 -27.23
CA PRO A 68 -5.00 -9.68 -27.17
C PRO A 68 -4.87 -8.43 -28.04
N ASP A 69 -4.04 -7.49 -27.60
CA ASP A 69 -3.85 -6.23 -28.32
C ASP A 69 -3.19 -6.46 -29.70
N LEU A 70 -2.05 -7.16 -29.73
CA LEU A 70 -1.29 -7.43 -30.95
C LEU A 70 -0.79 -8.88 -31.00
N ILE A 71 -1.02 -9.53 -32.14
CA ILE A 71 -0.44 -10.83 -32.46
C ILE A 71 0.44 -10.67 -33.69
N LEU A 72 1.69 -11.13 -33.62
CA LEU A 72 2.57 -11.29 -34.77
C LEU A 72 2.76 -12.78 -35.04
N TYR A 73 2.75 -13.21 -36.30
CA TYR A 73 2.87 -14.63 -36.61
C TYR A 73 3.53 -14.89 -37.95
N SER A 74 4.14 -16.07 -38.05
CA SER A 74 4.73 -16.62 -39.27
C SER A 74 4.30 -18.08 -39.42
N HIS A 75 3.68 -18.41 -40.55
CA HIS A 75 3.33 -19.79 -40.87
C HIS A 75 4.57 -20.63 -41.17
N ASP A 76 5.54 -20.06 -41.89
CA ASP A 76 6.77 -20.74 -42.30
C ASP A 76 7.59 -21.18 -41.09
N GLU A 77 7.69 -20.31 -40.08
CA GLU A 77 8.46 -20.56 -38.87
C GLU A 77 7.62 -21.26 -37.79
N LYS A 78 6.30 -21.34 -37.97
CA LYS A 78 5.33 -21.76 -36.94
C LYS A 78 5.53 -21.00 -35.62
N ILE A 79 5.74 -19.69 -35.69
CA ILE A 79 5.93 -18.84 -34.50
C ILE A 79 4.75 -17.88 -34.34
N ILE A 80 4.30 -17.74 -33.10
CA ILE A 80 3.27 -16.79 -32.71
C ILE A 80 3.79 -15.95 -31.54
N ILE A 81 3.76 -14.63 -31.70
CA ILE A 81 4.13 -13.66 -30.68
C ILE A 81 2.87 -12.92 -30.26
N VAL A 82 2.55 -12.96 -28.97
CA VAL A 82 1.43 -12.22 -28.38
C VAL A 82 2.01 -11.05 -27.59
N ILE A 83 1.58 -9.84 -27.93
CA ILE A 83 1.98 -8.61 -27.26
C ILE A 83 0.72 -7.99 -26.63
N GLU A 84 0.75 -7.86 -25.31
CA GLU A 84 -0.25 -7.08 -24.57
C GLU A 84 0.31 -5.67 -24.33
N ASN A 85 -0.42 -4.65 -24.75
CA ASN A 85 0.01 -3.26 -24.74
C ASN A 85 -0.66 -2.50 -23.58
N LYS A 86 0.14 -1.83 -22.77
CA LYS A 86 -0.34 -0.97 -21.69
C LYS A 86 0.45 0.33 -21.69
N ILE A 87 -0.25 1.45 -21.81
CA ILE A 87 0.40 2.78 -21.78
C ILE A 87 0.17 3.40 -20.42
N LEU A 88 -1.09 3.48 -20.01
CA LEU A 88 -1.50 4.10 -18.74
C LEU A 88 -2.28 3.15 -17.84
N ALA A 89 -2.89 2.10 -18.40
CA ALA A 89 -3.64 1.15 -17.60
C ALA A 89 -2.72 0.06 -17.05
N HIS A 90 -2.94 -0.36 -15.82
CA HIS A 90 -2.29 -1.55 -15.29
C HIS A 90 -2.87 -2.84 -15.89
N GLU A 91 -2.17 -3.95 -15.68
CA GLU A 91 -2.65 -5.26 -16.12
C GLU A 91 -4.03 -5.60 -15.55
N GLY A 92 -4.96 -5.97 -16.44
CA GLY A 92 -6.26 -6.52 -16.07
C GLY A 92 -6.14 -7.77 -15.18
N LYS A 93 -7.22 -8.11 -14.47
CA LYS A 93 -7.22 -9.29 -13.60
C LYS A 93 -6.95 -10.57 -14.39
N ASP A 94 -5.83 -11.23 -14.06
CA ASP A 94 -5.36 -12.49 -14.65
C ASP A 94 -5.16 -12.46 -16.18
N GLN A 95 -5.09 -11.28 -16.80
CA GLN A 95 -5.06 -11.13 -18.26
C GLN A 95 -3.88 -11.84 -18.91
N THR A 96 -2.65 -11.58 -18.47
CA THR A 96 -1.44 -12.24 -19.02
C THR A 96 -1.40 -13.73 -18.68
N LYS A 97 -1.98 -14.15 -17.55
CA LYS A 97 -2.09 -15.58 -17.22
C LYS A 97 -3.00 -16.28 -18.22
N ASN A 98 -4.14 -15.66 -18.54
CA ASN A 98 -5.12 -16.18 -19.48
C ASN A 98 -4.52 -16.38 -20.88
N TYR A 99 -3.79 -15.40 -21.39
CA TYR A 99 -3.15 -15.49 -22.71
C TYR A 99 -2.05 -16.54 -22.79
N SER A 100 -1.41 -16.85 -21.66
CA SER A 100 -0.41 -17.93 -21.61
C SER A 100 -0.98 -19.33 -21.36
N SER A 101 -2.31 -19.46 -21.23
CA SER A 101 -2.96 -20.74 -20.96
C SER A 101 -2.99 -21.66 -22.18
N LYS A 102 -3.05 -22.98 -21.95
CA LYS A 102 -3.16 -23.98 -23.02
C LYS A 102 -4.42 -23.79 -23.88
N GLU A 103 -5.54 -23.41 -23.25
CA GLU A 103 -6.79 -23.15 -23.97
C GLU A 103 -6.65 -21.96 -24.93
N PHE A 104 -6.00 -20.88 -24.49
CA PHE A 104 -5.72 -19.73 -25.36
C PHE A 104 -4.83 -20.11 -26.54
N LYS A 105 -3.74 -20.84 -26.29
CA LYS A 105 -2.79 -21.30 -27.33
C LYS A 105 -3.50 -22.10 -28.41
N ASN A 106 -4.21 -23.15 -28.03
CA ASN A 106 -4.94 -24.01 -28.97
C ASN A 106 -5.95 -23.22 -29.81
N LYS A 107 -6.63 -22.23 -29.21
CA LYS A 107 -7.60 -21.40 -29.93
C LYS A 107 -6.94 -20.44 -30.91
N ILE A 108 -5.76 -19.94 -30.60
CA ILE A 108 -4.98 -19.11 -31.51
C ILE A 108 -4.39 -19.93 -32.65
N GLU A 109 -3.89 -21.13 -32.37
CA GLU A 109 -3.40 -22.07 -33.41
C GLU A 109 -4.52 -22.45 -34.39
N GLU A 110 -5.71 -22.80 -33.89
CA GLU A 110 -6.90 -23.05 -34.70
C GLU A 110 -7.28 -21.84 -35.55
N LEU A 111 -7.26 -20.64 -34.94
CA LEU A 111 -7.67 -19.40 -35.60
C LEU A 111 -6.71 -18.97 -36.71
N LEU A 112 -5.42 -19.23 -36.53
CA LEU A 112 -4.37 -18.86 -37.46
C LEU A 112 -3.99 -20.00 -38.40
N GLU A 113 -4.54 -21.20 -38.23
CA GLU A 113 -4.19 -22.40 -39.01
C GLU A 113 -2.67 -22.70 -38.92
N ILE A 114 -2.11 -22.63 -37.70
CA ILE A 114 -0.70 -22.93 -37.41
C ILE A 114 -0.65 -24.01 -36.33
N GLU A 115 -0.42 -25.25 -36.74
CA GLU A 115 -0.30 -26.38 -35.81
C GLU A 115 1.09 -26.43 -35.15
N GLU A 116 1.10 -26.69 -33.84
CA GLU A 116 2.29 -26.83 -33.00
C GLU A 116 3.16 -25.56 -32.99
N ALA A 117 2.53 -24.40 -32.82
CA ALA A 117 3.22 -23.12 -32.88
C ALA A 117 4.08 -22.89 -31.63
N THR A 118 5.25 -22.28 -31.83
CA THR A 118 6.06 -21.76 -30.73
C THR A 118 5.52 -20.39 -30.31
N PHE A 119 5.12 -20.26 -29.04
CA PHE A 119 4.57 -19.02 -28.49
C PHE A 119 5.61 -18.20 -27.74
N HIS A 120 5.67 -16.90 -28.06
CA HIS A 120 6.37 -15.89 -27.28
C HIS A 120 5.39 -14.85 -26.76
N TYR A 121 5.59 -14.38 -25.54
CA TYR A 121 4.68 -13.45 -24.88
C TYR A 121 5.43 -12.21 -24.42
N TYR A 122 4.92 -11.04 -24.77
CA TYR A 122 5.49 -9.76 -24.38
C TYR A 122 4.44 -8.85 -23.74
N TYR A 123 4.84 -8.16 -22.68
CA TYR A 123 4.06 -7.15 -22.01
C TYR A 123 4.71 -5.80 -22.29
N LEU A 124 4.15 -5.06 -23.24
CA LEU A 124 4.64 -3.79 -23.72
C LEU A 124 4.11 -2.68 -22.83
N THR A 125 5.00 -2.03 -22.07
CA THR A 125 4.64 -0.91 -21.21
C THR A 125 5.53 0.31 -21.41
N ILE A 126 5.12 1.48 -20.91
CA ILE A 126 5.91 2.70 -21.09
C ILE A 126 7.12 2.74 -20.16
N ASP A 127 6.95 2.32 -18.91
CA ASP A 127 7.93 2.32 -17.82
C ASP A 127 8.56 0.95 -17.56
N GLY A 128 7.99 -0.08 -18.19
CA GLY A 128 8.43 -1.43 -17.97
C GLY A 128 7.86 -2.09 -16.71
N GLU A 129 6.61 -1.79 -16.34
CA GLU A 129 5.81 -2.60 -15.42
C GLU A 129 5.98 -4.11 -15.69
N LYS A 130 6.06 -4.92 -14.62
CA LYS A 130 6.21 -6.37 -14.72
C LYS A 130 4.85 -7.05 -14.89
N PRO A 131 4.70 -8.02 -15.81
CA PRO A 131 3.48 -8.79 -15.93
C PRO A 131 3.28 -9.73 -14.74
N LYS A 132 2.02 -10.02 -14.39
CA LYS A 132 1.64 -11.00 -13.37
C LYS A 132 1.97 -12.44 -13.79
N SER A 133 1.96 -12.73 -15.10
CA SER A 133 2.36 -14.02 -15.65
C SER A 133 3.86 -14.10 -15.88
N LYS A 134 4.50 -15.15 -15.32
CA LYS A 134 5.93 -15.43 -15.55
C LYS A 134 6.26 -15.81 -16.99
N ASN A 135 5.25 -16.14 -17.81
CA ASN A 135 5.44 -16.49 -19.22
C ASN A 135 5.65 -15.25 -20.10
N PHE A 136 5.20 -14.08 -19.65
CA PHE A 136 5.37 -12.82 -20.37
C PHE A 136 6.73 -12.19 -20.06
N LYS A 137 7.44 -11.78 -21.10
CA LYS A 137 8.65 -10.97 -20.98
C LYS A 137 8.29 -9.48 -21.01
N LYS A 138 9.00 -8.68 -20.23
CA LYS A 138 8.89 -7.23 -20.25
C LYS A 138 9.38 -6.68 -21.60
N LEU A 139 8.63 -5.75 -22.17
CA LEU A 139 8.97 -4.97 -23.36
C LEU A 139 8.62 -3.51 -23.08
N THR A 140 9.44 -2.56 -23.54
CA THR A 140 9.20 -1.13 -23.30
C THR A 140 8.99 -0.36 -24.58
N TYR A 141 8.22 0.73 -24.52
CA TYR A 141 8.09 1.64 -25.65
C TYR A 141 9.44 2.22 -26.07
N SER A 142 10.35 2.50 -25.13
CA SER A 142 11.73 2.93 -25.41
C SER A 142 12.47 1.95 -26.32
N GLN A 143 12.29 0.64 -26.09
CA GLN A 143 12.85 -0.39 -26.97
C GLN A 143 12.16 -0.37 -28.34
N ILE A 144 10.83 -0.31 -28.40
CA ILE A 144 10.09 -0.25 -29.67
C ILE A 144 10.51 0.94 -30.54
N VAL A 145 10.56 2.14 -29.97
CA VAL A 145 10.88 3.35 -30.74
C VAL A 145 12.32 3.38 -31.25
N SER A 146 13.24 2.68 -30.57
CA SER A 146 14.63 2.50 -30.99
C SER A 146 14.79 1.60 -32.22
N LEU A 147 13.77 0.80 -32.53
CA LEU A 147 13.76 -0.12 -33.67
C LEU A 147 13.15 0.51 -34.94
N ILE A 148 12.50 1.66 -34.80
CA ILE A 148 11.92 2.41 -35.91
C ILE A 148 13.08 3.00 -36.75
N PRO A 149 13.12 2.80 -38.08
CA PRO A 149 14.12 3.40 -38.97
C PRO A 149 14.10 4.93 -38.93
N THR A 150 15.25 5.58 -39.13
CA THR A 150 15.32 7.05 -39.22
C THR A 150 14.73 7.56 -40.52
N ASP A 151 14.94 6.83 -41.62
CA ASP A 151 14.55 7.26 -42.96
C ASP A 151 13.19 6.65 -43.32
N LEU A 152 12.12 7.42 -43.08
CA LEU A 152 10.76 6.95 -43.28
C LEU A 152 10.22 7.38 -44.67
N PRO A 153 9.76 6.45 -45.51
CA PRO A 153 9.37 6.75 -46.90
C PRO A 153 8.00 7.44 -47.03
N ASP A 154 7.09 7.25 -46.07
CA ASP A 154 5.75 7.85 -46.06
C ASP A 154 5.70 9.02 -45.08
N ARG A 155 5.41 10.23 -45.60
CA ARG A 155 5.33 11.47 -44.82
C ARG A 155 4.24 11.47 -43.74
N LYS A 156 3.13 10.73 -43.91
CA LYS A 156 2.06 10.66 -42.90
C LYS A 156 2.42 9.70 -41.78
N LEU A 157 2.93 8.52 -42.13
CA LEU A 157 3.40 7.55 -41.15
C LEU A 157 4.59 8.11 -40.37
N SER A 158 5.50 8.84 -41.03
CA SER A 158 6.66 9.44 -40.39
C SER A 158 6.27 10.40 -39.27
N LEU A 159 5.29 11.27 -39.50
CA LEU A 159 4.79 12.21 -38.49
C LEU A 159 4.25 11.49 -37.25
N LEU A 160 3.46 10.42 -37.43
CA LEU A 160 2.91 9.66 -36.30
C LEU A 160 4.00 8.93 -35.50
N LEU A 161 5.02 8.39 -36.18
CA LEU A 161 6.13 7.68 -35.53
C LEU A 161 7.12 8.62 -34.85
N GLU A 162 7.34 9.80 -35.42
CA GLU A 162 8.10 10.89 -34.77
C GLU A 162 7.39 11.37 -33.51
N GLU A 163 6.09 11.62 -33.58
CA GLU A 163 5.31 12.03 -32.40
C GLU A 163 5.29 10.94 -31.31
N LEU A 164 5.23 9.66 -31.69
CA LEU A 164 5.38 8.55 -30.74
C LEU A 164 6.77 8.58 -30.08
N ARG A 165 7.84 8.75 -30.85
CA ARG A 165 9.22 8.89 -30.32
C ARG A 165 9.29 10.06 -29.34
N GLU A 166 8.77 11.22 -29.71
CA GLU A 166 8.76 12.41 -28.86
C GLU A 166 8.02 12.18 -27.54
N LYS A 167 6.81 11.61 -27.57
CA LYS A 167 6.06 11.30 -26.35
C LYS A 167 6.80 10.30 -25.45
N VAL A 168 7.44 9.28 -26.02
CA VAL A 168 8.25 8.31 -25.27
C VAL A 168 9.51 8.95 -24.70
N MET A 169 10.19 9.80 -25.46
CA MET A 169 11.36 10.55 -24.98
C MET A 169 10.98 11.54 -23.88
N GLU A 170 9.86 12.24 -24.02
CA GLU A 170 9.33 13.15 -22.99
C GLU A 170 9.03 12.41 -21.69
N TYR A 171 8.41 11.22 -21.76
CA TYR A 171 8.15 10.38 -20.59
C TYR A 171 9.43 9.98 -19.84
N ASN A 172 10.42 9.50 -20.59
CA ASN A 172 11.68 9.02 -20.02
C ASN A 172 12.54 10.16 -19.47
N ASN A 173 12.53 11.31 -20.16
CA ASN A 173 13.35 12.48 -19.81
C ASN A 173 12.53 13.57 -19.11
N TRP A 174 11.44 13.20 -18.44
CA TRP A 174 10.61 14.16 -17.72
C TRP A 174 11.48 14.89 -16.69
N PRO A 175 11.56 16.24 -16.75
CA PRO A 175 12.53 16.97 -15.96
C PRO A 175 12.17 16.93 -14.48
N ALA A 176 13.18 16.74 -13.63
CA ALA A 176 13.02 16.91 -12.19
C ALA A 176 12.62 18.37 -11.84
N PRO A 177 11.85 18.59 -10.76
CA PRO A 177 11.53 19.93 -10.30
C PRO A 177 12.78 20.65 -9.83
N LYS A 178 12.90 21.93 -10.18
CA LYS A 178 13.97 22.82 -9.68
C LYS A 178 13.60 23.31 -8.29
N ASP A 179 14.60 23.69 -7.49
CA ASP A 179 14.39 24.11 -6.10
C ASP A 179 13.43 25.31 -5.95
N ASN A 180 13.31 26.16 -6.98
CA ASN A 180 12.41 27.31 -7.00
C ASN A 180 11.04 27.03 -7.66
N ASP A 181 10.80 25.83 -8.20
CA ASP A 181 9.48 25.45 -8.70
C ASP A 181 8.51 25.31 -7.52
N ILE A 182 7.27 25.80 -7.69
CA ILE A 182 6.17 25.51 -6.76
C ILE A 182 5.76 24.05 -6.96
N VAL A 183 5.73 23.26 -5.89
CA VAL A 183 5.57 21.80 -5.99
C VAL A 183 4.24 21.40 -6.62
N LEU A 184 3.13 21.99 -6.18
CA LEU A 184 1.81 21.68 -6.75
C LEU A 184 1.69 22.12 -8.22
N GLU A 185 2.33 23.23 -8.61
CA GLU A 185 2.36 23.64 -10.01
C GLU A 185 3.13 22.64 -10.87
N TYR A 186 4.28 22.14 -10.38
CA TYR A 186 5.06 21.10 -11.06
C TYR A 186 4.25 19.81 -11.22
N LEU A 187 3.60 19.34 -10.16
CA LEU A 187 2.75 18.15 -10.19
C LEU A 187 1.60 18.30 -11.19
N ASN A 188 1.04 19.50 -11.33
CA ASN A 188 -0.03 19.78 -12.31
C ASN A 188 0.43 19.90 -13.76
N ARG A 189 1.73 19.79 -14.07
CA ARG A 189 2.26 19.82 -15.47
C ARG A 189 1.97 18.52 -16.24
N THR A 190 1.08 17.65 -15.75
CA THR A 190 0.65 16.42 -16.43
C THR A 190 0.07 16.69 -17.81
N LYS A 191 0.47 15.88 -18.80
CA LYS A 191 0.00 15.96 -20.19
C LYS A 191 0.39 14.70 -20.95
N GLY A 192 -0.44 14.26 -21.91
CA GLY A 192 -0.13 13.08 -22.72
C GLY A 192 0.24 11.87 -21.86
N PHE A 193 1.42 11.29 -22.11
CA PHE A 193 1.93 10.15 -21.34
C PHE A 193 2.42 10.50 -19.92
N ILE A 194 2.56 11.78 -19.61
CA ILE A 194 3.01 12.26 -18.30
C ILE A 194 1.83 12.25 -17.34
N THR A 195 1.71 11.16 -16.57
CA THR A 195 0.62 10.95 -15.60
C THR A 195 0.88 11.65 -14.26
N PRO A 196 -0.17 11.79 -13.42
CA PRO A 196 0.01 12.19 -12.02
C PRO A 196 0.99 11.30 -11.26
N GLU A 197 0.97 9.99 -11.52
CA GLU A 197 1.94 9.06 -10.93
C GLU A 197 3.37 9.35 -11.39
N ARG A 198 3.60 9.57 -12.70
CA ARG A 198 4.94 9.83 -13.21
C ARG A 198 5.52 11.13 -12.64
N THR A 199 4.75 12.21 -12.66
CA THR A 199 5.17 13.50 -12.09
C THR A 199 5.47 13.39 -10.60
N PHE A 200 4.62 12.66 -9.86
CA PHE A 200 4.82 12.37 -8.45
C PHE A 200 6.07 11.52 -8.20
N SER A 201 6.29 10.42 -8.94
CA SER A 201 7.51 9.62 -8.83
C SER A 201 8.77 10.44 -9.06
N CYS A 202 8.78 11.30 -10.08
CA CYS A 202 9.90 12.22 -10.32
C CYS A 202 10.11 13.22 -9.17
N LEU A 203 9.06 13.67 -8.49
CA LEU A 203 9.17 14.50 -7.28
C LEU A 203 9.82 13.69 -6.14
N ILE A 204 9.34 12.46 -5.92
CA ILE A 204 9.80 11.57 -4.84
C ILE A 204 11.26 11.18 -5.00
N GLU A 205 11.72 10.94 -6.23
CA GLU A 205 13.12 10.65 -6.56
C GLU A 205 14.10 11.78 -6.16
N GLN A 206 13.60 13.00 -5.91
CA GLN A 206 14.43 14.13 -5.47
C GLN A 206 14.55 14.26 -3.96
N LEU A 207 13.90 13.40 -3.18
CA LEU A 207 13.88 13.46 -1.73
C LEU A 207 15.06 12.68 -1.14
N ASP A 208 15.85 13.34 -0.29
CA ASP A 208 16.90 12.68 0.49
C ASP A 208 16.28 12.05 1.73
N MET A 209 15.86 10.80 1.57
CA MET A 209 15.19 9.97 2.58
C MET A 209 16.07 8.77 2.96
N ASN A 210 17.40 8.93 2.94
CA ASN A 210 18.37 7.86 3.15
C ASN A 210 18.22 7.12 4.50
N ASP A 211 17.56 7.75 5.47
CA ASP A 211 17.26 7.16 6.77
C ASP A 211 16.15 6.09 6.70
N LEU A 212 15.35 6.05 5.62
CA LEU A 212 14.22 5.14 5.44
C LEU A 212 14.29 4.32 4.15
N ILE A 213 13.64 3.17 4.15
CA ILE A 213 13.47 2.35 2.95
C ILE A 213 12.21 2.79 2.22
N LEU A 214 12.33 3.19 0.96
CA LEU A 214 11.19 3.38 0.06
C LEU A 214 10.58 2.01 -0.25
N LYS A 215 9.38 1.78 0.27
CA LYS A 215 8.66 0.50 0.17
C LYS A 215 7.85 0.38 -1.10
N ASP A 216 7.15 1.45 -1.46
CA ASP A 216 6.17 1.43 -2.54
C ASP A 216 5.89 2.84 -3.07
N ILE A 217 5.62 2.94 -4.37
CA ILE A 217 5.05 4.13 -5.03
C ILE A 217 3.93 3.63 -5.91
N GLY A 218 2.76 4.27 -5.83
CA GLY A 218 1.65 3.90 -6.69
C GLY A 218 0.50 4.88 -6.63
N ILE A 219 -0.67 4.45 -7.12
CA ILE A 219 -1.91 5.24 -7.05
C ILE A 219 -2.98 4.47 -6.29
N THR A 220 -3.69 5.14 -5.38
CA THR A 220 -4.89 4.54 -4.76
C THR A 220 -6.11 4.66 -5.69
N GLY A 221 -6.80 3.53 -5.89
CA GLY A 221 -8.03 3.43 -6.69
C GLY A 221 -9.28 3.35 -5.81
N ASN A 222 -9.60 4.40 -5.06
CA ASN A 222 -10.83 4.43 -4.26
C ASN A 222 -12.00 4.97 -5.08
N ARG A 223 -13.13 4.23 -5.14
CA ARG A 223 -14.36 4.71 -5.80
C ARG A 223 -14.81 6.05 -5.19
N GLY A 224 -14.82 7.10 -6.01
CA GLY A 224 -15.20 8.47 -5.59
C GLY A 224 -14.05 9.33 -5.04
N SER A 225 -12.82 8.79 -4.97
CA SER A 225 -11.62 9.59 -4.81
C SER A 225 -10.92 9.74 -6.15
N ALA A 226 -10.31 10.90 -6.39
CA ALA A 226 -9.45 11.06 -7.56
C ALA A 226 -8.26 10.08 -7.45
N PHE A 227 -7.51 9.89 -8.53
CA PHE A 227 -6.26 9.14 -8.50
C PHE A 227 -5.32 9.83 -7.51
N ILE A 228 -5.02 9.21 -6.36
CA ILE A 228 -4.11 9.78 -5.35
C ILE A 228 -2.78 9.02 -5.47
N PRO A 229 -1.75 9.61 -6.11
CA PRO A 229 -0.39 9.11 -6.03
C PRO A 229 0.09 9.09 -4.57
N PHE A 230 0.81 8.04 -4.21
CA PHE A 230 1.39 7.89 -2.88
C PHE A 230 2.80 7.29 -2.94
N ALA A 231 3.60 7.59 -1.92
CA ALA A 231 4.89 6.95 -1.68
C ALA A 231 5.02 6.58 -0.20
N LYS A 232 5.47 5.36 0.09
CA LYS A 232 5.58 4.81 1.46
C LYS A 232 7.03 4.59 1.85
N TRP A 233 7.38 5.02 3.06
CA TRP A 233 8.69 4.78 3.66
C TRP A 233 8.56 4.19 5.05
N HIS A 234 9.49 3.31 5.40
CA HIS A 234 9.53 2.67 6.72
C HIS A 234 10.96 2.29 7.12
N LEU A 235 11.12 1.95 8.40
CA LEU A 235 12.27 1.19 8.89
C LEU A 235 11.93 -0.31 8.93
N PRO A 236 12.92 -1.21 8.77
CA PRO A 236 12.69 -2.66 8.83
C PRO A 236 11.95 -3.13 10.08
N HIS A 237 12.28 -2.58 11.26
CA HIS A 237 11.65 -2.96 12.53
C HIS A 237 10.27 -2.33 12.76
N TRP A 238 9.80 -1.46 11.85
CA TRP A 238 8.42 -0.95 11.85
C TRP A 238 7.42 -1.92 11.22
N GLU A 239 7.91 -3.04 10.69
CA GLU A 239 7.09 -4.15 10.22
C GLU A 239 7.04 -5.25 11.27
N GLY A 240 5.81 -5.64 11.63
CA GLY A 240 5.56 -6.78 12.49
C GLY A 240 5.52 -8.10 11.73
N ILE A 241 4.95 -9.11 12.37
CA ILE A 241 4.78 -10.45 11.80
C ILE A 241 3.63 -10.44 10.79
N ARG A 242 3.94 -10.80 9.55
CA ARG A 242 2.94 -11.01 8.52
C ARG A 242 2.00 -12.15 8.90
N ASN A 243 0.70 -11.89 8.89
CA ASN A 243 -0.32 -12.87 9.21
C ASN A 243 -1.34 -13.02 8.07
N ASP A 244 -1.05 -13.92 7.13
CA ASP A 244 -1.94 -14.23 6.00
C ASP A 244 -3.17 -15.06 6.41
N THR A 245 -3.19 -15.59 7.64
CA THR A 245 -4.38 -16.25 8.20
C THR A 245 -5.20 -15.21 8.95
N LYS A 246 -6.53 -15.19 8.79
CA LYS A 246 -7.40 -14.24 9.52
C LYS A 246 -7.59 -14.62 11.01
N GLY A 247 -6.62 -15.34 11.57
CA GLY A 247 -6.52 -15.74 12.98
C GLY A 247 -5.06 -15.67 13.42
N GLY A 248 -4.79 -15.75 14.72
CA GLY A 248 -3.46 -15.52 15.29
C GLY A 248 -3.42 -14.25 16.14
N ASP A 249 -2.21 -13.83 16.51
CA ASP A 249 -2.01 -12.63 17.31
C ASP A 249 -2.05 -11.37 16.42
N GLY A 250 -2.96 -10.45 16.74
CA GLY A 250 -3.08 -9.19 16.04
C GLY A 250 -2.10 -8.14 16.53
N LEU A 251 -1.54 -8.32 17.72
CA LEU A 251 -0.68 -7.32 18.35
C LEU A 251 0.67 -7.19 17.66
N THR A 252 1.25 -8.32 17.24
CA THR A 252 2.47 -8.38 16.43
C THR A 252 2.21 -8.16 14.94
N CYS A 253 0.94 -8.05 14.49
CA CYS A 253 0.57 -7.90 13.10
C CYS A 253 0.39 -6.43 12.72
N TYR A 254 1.49 -5.74 12.43
CA TYR A 254 1.49 -4.33 12.05
C TYR A 254 2.43 -4.00 10.90
N ASP A 255 2.14 -2.88 10.25
CA ASP A 255 2.94 -2.22 9.23
C ASP A 255 2.84 -0.71 9.48
N ILE A 256 3.88 -0.16 10.10
CA ILE A 256 3.97 1.26 10.40
C ILE A 256 4.84 1.92 9.32
N HIS A 257 4.33 3.00 8.73
CA HIS A 257 5.03 3.71 7.68
C HIS A 257 4.61 5.17 7.61
N LEU A 258 5.50 5.98 7.05
CA LEU A 258 5.20 7.32 6.58
C LEU A 258 4.74 7.25 5.13
N GLU A 259 3.68 7.95 4.79
CA GLU A 259 3.08 7.96 3.46
C GLU A 259 2.90 9.40 2.96
N MET A 260 3.59 9.75 1.88
CA MET A 260 3.31 10.98 1.15
C MET A 260 2.14 10.71 0.21
N GLN A 261 1.16 11.62 0.17
CA GLN A 261 0.02 11.56 -0.75
C GLN A 261 -0.19 12.90 -1.45
N TRP A 262 -0.53 12.85 -2.73
CA TRP A 262 -1.04 13.99 -3.49
C TRP A 262 -2.53 13.79 -3.79
N ASP A 263 -3.39 14.55 -3.11
CA ASP A 263 -4.82 14.58 -3.43
C ASP A 263 -5.03 15.41 -4.69
N THR A 264 -5.41 14.76 -5.80
CA THR A 264 -5.59 15.39 -7.12
C THR A 264 -6.98 15.99 -7.33
N LYS A 265 -7.87 15.97 -6.32
CA LYS A 265 -9.19 16.60 -6.43
C LYS A 265 -9.04 18.12 -6.49
N LYS A 266 -9.52 18.73 -7.57
CA LYS A 266 -9.42 20.18 -7.83
C LYS A 266 -9.74 21.08 -6.61
N ASP A 267 -10.82 20.80 -5.89
CA ASP A 267 -11.26 21.63 -4.75
C ASP A 267 -10.54 21.28 -3.43
N GLN A 268 -9.84 20.15 -3.40
CA GLN A 268 -9.17 19.63 -2.21
C GLN A 268 -7.67 19.42 -2.45
N GLU A 269 -7.10 19.99 -3.52
CA GLU A 269 -5.74 19.68 -3.91
C GLU A 269 -4.74 20.06 -2.82
N HIS A 270 -3.93 19.09 -2.41
CA HIS A 270 -2.83 19.27 -1.47
C HIS A 270 -1.86 18.08 -1.48
N LEU A 271 -0.66 18.35 -0.97
CA LEU A 271 0.27 17.32 -0.53
C LEU A 271 0.13 17.11 0.97
N SER A 272 0.24 15.85 1.39
CA SER A 272 0.27 15.51 2.81
C SER A 272 1.25 14.38 3.10
N LEU A 273 1.93 14.47 4.24
CA LEU A 273 2.70 13.37 4.83
C LEU A 273 1.88 12.77 5.97
N GLN A 274 1.68 11.47 5.96
CA GLN A 274 0.80 10.77 6.89
C GLN A 274 1.57 9.68 7.65
N LEU A 275 1.31 9.53 8.94
CA LEU A 275 1.77 8.38 9.73
C LEU A 275 0.66 7.34 9.78
N HIS A 276 0.94 6.13 9.29
CA HIS A 276 0.01 5.03 9.23
C HIS A 276 0.40 3.92 10.22
N TYR A 277 -0.62 3.29 10.82
CA TYR A 277 -0.52 2.02 11.52
C TYR A 277 -1.54 1.07 10.88
N GLN A 278 -1.06 0.09 10.13
CA GLN A 278 -1.89 -0.85 9.38
C GLN A 278 -1.58 -2.29 9.81
N SER A 279 -2.42 -3.27 9.43
CA SER A 279 -2.08 -4.68 9.60
C SER A 279 -1.17 -5.17 8.45
N LEU A 280 -0.45 -6.28 8.66
CA LEU A 280 0.39 -6.90 7.64
C LEU A 280 -0.07 -8.36 7.39
N PRO A 281 -0.70 -8.72 6.26
CA PRO A 281 -1.09 -7.86 5.15
C PRO A 281 -2.19 -6.86 5.54
N TYR A 282 -2.35 -5.83 4.72
CA TYR A 282 -3.36 -4.81 4.91
C TYR A 282 -4.78 -5.42 4.90
N TYR A 283 -5.51 -5.19 5.99
CA TYR A 283 -6.92 -5.54 6.12
C TYR A 283 -7.77 -4.26 6.19
N THR A 284 -8.75 -4.15 5.30
CA THR A 284 -9.77 -3.11 5.41
C THR A 284 -10.60 -3.28 6.69
N GLN A 285 -11.31 -2.24 7.14
CA GLN A 285 -12.27 -2.35 8.26
C GLN A 285 -13.26 -3.51 8.09
N LYS A 286 -13.71 -3.75 6.84
CA LYS A 286 -14.62 -4.83 6.50
C LYS A 286 -13.96 -6.21 6.63
N GLU A 287 -12.66 -6.31 6.34
CA GLU A 287 -11.91 -7.56 6.46
C GLU A 287 -11.50 -7.86 7.90
N LEU A 288 -11.12 -6.84 8.67
CA LEU A 288 -10.82 -6.97 10.10
C LEU A 288 -12.03 -7.47 10.89
N LYS A 289 -13.26 -7.07 10.52
CA LYS A 289 -14.50 -7.62 11.09
C LYS A 289 -14.70 -9.12 10.83
N LYS A 290 -13.98 -9.70 9.87
CA LYS A 290 -14.03 -11.14 9.53
C LYS A 290 -12.88 -11.93 10.17
N CYS A 291 -11.93 -11.26 10.81
CA CYS A 291 -10.89 -11.94 11.59
C CYS A 291 -11.47 -12.50 12.89
N SER A 292 -10.72 -13.38 13.55
CA SER A 292 -11.08 -13.82 14.90
C SER A 292 -11.20 -12.63 15.85
N GLU A 293 -12.09 -12.73 16.83
CA GLU A 293 -12.27 -11.70 17.85
C GLU A 293 -10.96 -11.38 18.57
N TRP A 294 -10.23 -12.43 18.97
CA TRP A 294 -8.90 -12.34 19.55
C TRP A 294 -7.94 -11.49 18.70
N PHE A 295 -7.82 -11.78 17.40
CA PHE A 295 -6.93 -11.05 16.50
C PHE A 295 -7.32 -9.57 16.45
N ARG A 296 -8.62 -9.28 16.32
CA ARG A 296 -9.13 -7.91 16.24
C ARG A 296 -8.85 -7.13 17.52
N GLU A 297 -9.11 -7.72 18.68
CA GLU A 297 -8.91 -7.08 19.99
C GLU A 297 -7.44 -6.81 20.25
N THR A 298 -6.58 -7.79 20.03
CA THR A 298 -5.13 -7.65 20.20
C THR A 298 -4.53 -6.63 19.23
N TYR A 299 -4.95 -6.63 17.96
CA TYR A 299 -4.54 -5.59 17.00
C TYR A 299 -4.93 -4.18 17.46
N LEU A 300 -6.18 -4.00 17.90
CA LEU A 300 -6.65 -2.71 18.39
C LEU A 300 -5.95 -2.26 19.68
N LEU A 301 -5.59 -3.20 20.55
CA LEU A 301 -4.81 -2.93 21.75
C LEU A 301 -3.44 -2.36 21.40
N GLY A 302 -2.69 -3.01 20.49
CA GLY A 302 -1.34 -2.57 20.11
C GLY A 302 -1.33 -1.22 19.42
N LYS A 303 -2.26 -1.06 18.48
CA LYS A 303 -2.50 0.24 17.85
C LYS A 303 -2.86 1.32 18.88
N GLY A 304 -3.70 0.99 19.86
CA GLY A 304 -4.11 1.90 20.92
C GLY A 304 -2.94 2.30 21.84
N ALA A 305 -2.09 1.33 22.21
CA ALA A 305 -0.88 1.58 22.97
C ALA A 305 0.08 2.49 22.20
N PHE A 306 0.35 2.17 20.95
CA PHE A 306 1.17 3.00 20.06
C PHE A 306 0.62 4.43 19.95
N PHE A 307 -0.69 4.60 19.76
CA PHE A 307 -1.31 5.92 19.64
C PHE A 307 -1.23 6.74 20.93
N ARG A 308 -1.37 6.12 22.11
CA ARG A 308 -1.22 6.84 23.39
C ARG A 308 0.19 7.40 23.59
N GLU A 309 1.22 6.70 23.11
CA GLU A 309 2.57 7.22 23.12
C GLU A 309 2.74 8.42 22.19
N LEU A 310 2.08 8.42 21.03
CA LEU A 310 2.01 9.61 20.18
C LEU A 310 1.27 10.77 20.87
N GLU A 311 0.19 10.51 21.61
CA GLU A 311 -0.54 11.54 22.37
C GLU A 311 0.38 12.23 23.40
N LYS A 312 1.33 11.53 24.01
CA LYS A 312 2.33 12.15 24.91
C LYS A 312 3.21 13.18 24.20
N GLN A 313 3.38 13.05 22.87
CA GLN A 313 4.13 13.97 22.02
C GLN A 313 3.24 15.01 21.33
N GLU A 314 1.94 15.09 21.64
CA GLU A 314 0.97 15.94 20.94
C GLU A 314 1.40 17.41 20.90
N PHE A 315 1.96 17.93 21.99
CA PHE A 315 2.42 19.31 22.06
C PHE A 315 3.47 19.61 20.98
N TRP A 316 4.53 18.80 20.93
CA TRP A 316 5.60 18.93 19.93
C TRP A 316 5.07 18.70 18.51
N MET A 317 4.25 17.66 18.32
CA MET A 317 3.64 17.36 17.02
C MET A 317 2.85 18.56 16.49
N ARG A 318 2.06 19.21 17.34
CA ARG A 318 1.29 20.40 16.98
C ARG A 318 2.18 21.60 16.65
N GLU A 319 3.25 21.83 17.40
CA GLU A 319 4.23 22.90 17.09
C GLU A 319 4.90 22.69 15.73
N GLU A 320 5.19 21.44 15.37
CA GLU A 320 5.72 21.09 14.06
C GLU A 320 4.67 21.09 12.93
N GLY A 321 3.40 21.30 13.26
CA GLY A 321 2.27 21.36 12.32
C GLY A 321 1.62 20.01 12.00
N TRP A 322 1.98 18.94 12.71
CA TRP A 322 1.26 17.67 12.63
C TRP A 322 -0.11 17.76 13.29
N LYS A 323 -1.08 17.10 12.67
CA LYS A 323 -2.41 16.86 13.22
C LYS A 323 -2.53 15.40 13.61
N LEU A 324 -2.64 15.13 14.90
CA LEU A 324 -2.92 13.79 15.42
C LEU A 324 -4.39 13.43 15.14
N THR A 325 -4.65 12.18 14.74
CA THR A 325 -6.00 11.66 14.51
C THR A 325 -6.05 10.21 14.94
N ASN A 326 -7.03 9.81 15.77
CA ASN A 326 -7.26 8.38 16.05
C ASN A 326 -8.04 7.70 14.90
N GLY A 327 -7.58 7.90 13.67
CA GLY A 327 -8.17 7.31 12.47
C GLY A 327 -7.93 5.81 12.43
N PHE A 328 -8.68 5.08 11.60
CA PHE A 328 -8.54 3.63 11.54
C PHE A 328 -7.15 3.16 11.10
N LEU A 329 -6.53 3.87 10.15
CA LEU A 329 -5.18 3.60 9.64
C LEU A 329 -4.25 4.77 9.95
N ARG A 330 -4.71 5.97 9.63
CA ARG A 330 -3.94 7.20 9.79
C ARG A 330 -3.98 7.68 11.23
N LEU A 331 -2.78 7.80 11.82
CA LEU A 331 -2.57 8.25 13.19
C LEU A 331 -2.16 9.71 13.26
N ALA A 332 -1.43 10.21 12.27
CA ALA A 332 -1.07 11.63 12.17
C ALA A 332 -1.00 12.07 10.71
N SER A 333 -1.13 13.37 10.48
CA SER A 333 -0.95 13.97 9.16
C SER A 333 -0.37 15.37 9.24
N TYR A 334 0.56 15.67 8.36
CA TYR A 334 1.06 17.01 8.06
C TYR A 334 0.59 17.41 6.67
N ARG A 335 0.11 18.65 6.50
CA ARG A 335 -0.32 19.20 5.21
C ARG A 335 0.66 20.28 4.78
N PHE A 336 1.20 20.17 3.58
CA PHE A 336 2.08 21.20 3.02
C PHE A 336 1.28 22.39 2.49
N ASP A 337 1.87 23.57 2.58
CA ASP A 337 1.35 24.79 1.97
C ASP A 337 1.29 24.67 0.45
N LYS A 338 0.33 25.36 -0.17
CA LYS A 338 0.08 25.22 -1.62
C LYS A 338 1.18 25.83 -2.48
N ASP A 339 1.84 26.85 -1.95
CA ASP A 339 2.89 27.64 -2.57
C ASP A 339 4.30 27.19 -2.15
N VAL A 340 4.42 26.05 -1.45
CA VAL A 340 5.72 25.50 -1.06
C VAL A 340 6.61 25.29 -2.28
N THR A 341 7.81 25.87 -2.23
CA THR A 341 8.83 25.63 -3.26
C THR A 341 9.47 24.25 -3.07
N MET A 342 10.04 23.68 -4.13
CA MET A 342 10.70 22.38 -4.02
C MET A 342 11.84 22.37 -3.01
N GLY A 343 12.62 23.45 -2.91
CA GLY A 343 13.70 23.58 -1.93
C GLY A 343 13.20 23.61 -0.47
N GLU A 344 12.08 24.30 -0.22
CA GLU A 344 11.41 24.28 1.09
C GLU A 344 10.80 22.92 1.41
N PHE A 345 10.14 22.32 0.42
CA PHE A 345 9.53 21.00 0.53
C PHE A 345 10.56 19.93 0.92
N LYS A 346 11.70 19.87 0.21
CA LYS A 346 12.81 18.94 0.52
C LYS A 346 13.30 19.11 1.96
N ARG A 347 13.59 20.34 2.39
CA ARG A 347 14.06 20.58 3.77
C ARG A 347 13.01 20.16 4.78
N LYS A 348 11.77 20.63 4.61
CA LYS A 348 10.69 20.40 5.58
C LYS A 348 10.34 18.91 5.68
N ILE A 349 10.25 18.18 4.57
CA ILE A 349 9.95 16.75 4.64
C ILE A 349 11.07 15.97 5.34
N THR A 350 12.34 16.25 5.02
CA THR A 350 13.48 15.59 5.68
C THR A 350 13.50 15.88 7.18
N ASP A 351 13.25 17.13 7.59
CA ASP A 351 13.18 17.51 9.01
C ASP A 351 12.02 16.83 9.74
N LEU A 352 10.82 16.81 9.13
CA LEU A 352 9.65 16.13 9.67
C LEU A 352 9.87 14.62 9.83
N VAL A 353 10.54 14.01 8.87
CA VAL A 353 10.82 12.57 8.88
C VAL A 353 11.83 12.21 9.97
N ARG A 354 12.98 12.92 9.99
CA ARG A 354 14.05 12.67 10.98
C ARG A 354 13.57 12.85 12.40
N SER A 355 12.73 13.85 12.64
CA SER A 355 12.16 14.09 13.97
C SER A 355 11.08 13.08 14.35
N MET A 356 10.34 12.53 13.38
CA MET A 356 9.29 11.54 13.64
C MET A 356 9.84 10.13 13.92
N ILE A 357 11.00 9.77 13.34
CA ILE A 357 11.63 8.46 13.55
C ILE A 357 11.77 8.08 15.04
N PRO A 358 12.45 8.85 15.91
CA PRO A 358 12.61 8.48 17.31
C PRO A 358 11.29 8.40 18.08
N ILE A 359 10.28 9.17 17.67
CA ILE A 359 8.94 9.14 18.26
C ILE A 359 8.23 7.83 17.91
N ILE A 360 8.30 7.40 16.64
CA ILE A 360 7.76 6.11 16.20
C ILE A 360 8.47 4.97 16.92
N ASP A 361 9.79 5.00 17.03
CA ASP A 361 10.58 3.97 17.69
C ASP A 361 10.22 3.85 19.18
N GLN A 362 10.10 4.98 19.88
CA GLN A 362 9.65 5.00 21.27
C GLN A 362 8.23 4.44 21.41
N ALA A 363 7.29 4.91 20.58
CA ALA A 363 5.90 4.45 20.61
C ALA A 363 5.77 2.96 20.34
N LEU A 364 6.60 2.42 19.45
CA LEU A 364 6.64 1.00 19.14
C LEU A 364 7.24 0.16 20.28
N CYS A 365 8.32 0.66 20.90
CA CYS A 365 8.95 -0.01 22.04
C CYS A 365 7.97 -0.16 23.20
N GLU A 366 7.26 0.90 23.57
CA GLU A 366 6.27 0.90 24.65
C GLU A 366 5.03 0.05 24.32
N ALA A 367 4.59 0.05 23.05
CA ALA A 367 3.53 -0.86 22.60
C ALA A 367 3.96 -2.33 22.73
N THR A 368 5.25 -2.62 22.50
CA THR A 368 5.83 -3.97 22.66
C THR A 368 6.00 -4.34 24.13
N ILE A 369 6.37 -3.41 25.02
CA ILE A 369 6.40 -3.69 26.46
C ILE A 369 4.98 -4.01 26.97
N THR A 370 3.99 -3.24 26.51
CA THR A 370 2.57 -3.50 26.81
C THR A 370 2.17 -4.92 26.36
N TYR A 371 2.72 -5.41 25.24
CA TYR A 371 2.56 -6.80 24.80
C TYR A 371 3.20 -7.80 25.74
N GLU A 372 4.47 -7.61 26.09
CA GLU A 372 5.20 -8.60 26.89
C GLU A 372 4.52 -8.79 28.24
N ILE A 373 4.14 -7.69 28.88
CA ILE A 373 3.32 -7.67 30.09
C ILE A 373 2.02 -8.46 29.85
N ALA A 374 1.28 -8.10 28.82
CA ALA A 374 0.03 -8.76 28.45
C ALA A 374 0.16 -10.28 28.24
N ASN A 375 1.22 -10.72 27.56
CA ASN A 375 1.44 -12.12 27.23
C ASN A 375 1.96 -12.92 28.44
N THR A 376 2.83 -12.32 29.27
CA THR A 376 3.23 -12.92 30.55
C THR A 376 2.02 -13.17 31.44
N TYR A 377 1.09 -12.21 31.54
CA TYR A 377 -0.14 -12.41 32.29
C TYR A 377 -1.09 -13.40 31.62
N LYS A 378 -1.18 -13.47 30.29
CA LYS A 378 -1.96 -14.49 29.59
C LYS A 378 -1.52 -15.92 29.92
N GLU A 379 -0.21 -16.15 30.02
CA GLU A 379 0.35 -17.47 30.35
C GLU A 379 0.20 -17.82 31.84
N GLN A 380 0.19 -16.82 32.71
CA GLN A 380 0.11 -17.00 34.16
C GLN A 380 -1.32 -16.89 34.73
N VAL A 381 -2.27 -16.33 33.96
CA VAL A 381 -3.55 -15.87 34.48
C VAL A 381 -4.70 -16.16 33.52
N PHE A 382 -5.75 -16.80 34.04
CA PHE A 382 -6.98 -17.15 33.32
C PHE A 382 -7.56 -15.95 32.53
N GLU A 383 -8.07 -16.24 31.33
CA GLU A 383 -8.79 -15.39 30.35
C GLU A 383 -9.68 -14.27 30.96
N GLY A 384 -10.22 -14.45 32.17
CA GLY A 384 -11.02 -13.45 32.88
C GLY A 384 -10.26 -12.19 33.30
N ILE A 385 -9.00 -12.29 33.73
CA ILE A 385 -8.20 -11.10 34.10
C ILE A 385 -7.74 -10.34 32.88
N TRP A 386 -7.45 -11.08 31.80
CA TRP A 386 -7.10 -10.49 30.53
C TRP A 386 -8.20 -9.54 30.02
N LEU A 387 -9.47 -9.94 30.14
CA LEU A 387 -10.61 -9.09 29.80
C LEU A 387 -10.72 -7.85 30.70
N VAL A 388 -10.40 -7.97 31.99
CA VAL A 388 -10.36 -6.84 32.93
C VAL A 388 -9.24 -5.87 32.57
N PHE A 389 -8.05 -6.36 32.22
CA PHE A 389 -6.92 -5.55 31.73
C PHE A 389 -7.30 -4.80 30.45
N LEU A 390 -7.87 -5.49 29.46
CA LEU A 390 -8.32 -4.89 28.20
C LEU A 390 -9.36 -3.79 28.42
N GLU A 391 -10.33 -4.01 29.31
CA GLU A 391 -11.35 -3.00 29.62
C GLU A 391 -10.74 -1.79 30.34
N CYS A 392 -9.80 -1.99 31.26
CA CYS A 392 -9.11 -0.87 31.93
C CYS A 392 -8.29 -0.03 30.93
N GLN A 393 -7.58 -0.68 30.00
CA GLN A 393 -6.85 -0.01 28.92
C GLN A 393 -7.77 0.76 27.96
N ARG A 394 -8.97 0.23 27.69
CA ARG A 394 -9.99 0.90 26.86
C ARG A 394 -10.50 2.18 27.49
N GLN A 395 -10.62 2.21 28.82
CA GLN A 395 -11.19 3.34 29.59
C GLN A 395 -10.13 4.35 30.06
N ARG A 396 -8.85 4.21 29.65
CA ARG A 396 -7.74 5.06 30.11
C ARG A 396 -7.51 5.02 31.64
N ASN A 397 -7.83 3.91 32.28
CA ASN A 397 -7.54 3.71 33.71
C ASN A 397 -6.15 3.06 33.88
N HIS A 398 -5.50 3.35 35.01
CA HIS A 398 -4.24 2.72 35.36
C HIS A 398 -4.52 1.32 35.94
N LEU A 399 -3.78 0.32 35.50
CA LEU A 399 -3.81 -1.02 36.08
C LEU A 399 -2.44 -1.33 36.67
N LEU A 400 -2.39 -1.57 37.98
CA LEU A 400 -1.24 -2.11 38.68
C LEU A 400 -1.53 -3.58 39.00
N LEU A 401 -0.57 -4.44 38.75
CA LEU A 401 -0.65 -5.87 39.07
C LEU A 401 0.47 -6.16 40.08
N GLU A 402 0.10 -6.52 41.29
CA GLU A 402 1.06 -6.88 42.35
C GLU A 402 0.87 -8.35 42.70
N GLN A 403 1.98 -9.11 42.73
CA GLN A 403 1.96 -10.51 43.17
C GLN A 403 2.49 -10.58 44.60
N GLN A 404 1.67 -11.04 45.54
CA GLN A 404 2.04 -11.19 46.94
C GLN A 404 1.57 -12.55 47.46
N ASP A 405 2.50 -13.37 47.99
CA ASP A 405 2.21 -14.63 48.69
C ASP A 405 1.20 -15.55 47.97
N ASP A 406 1.48 -15.90 46.71
CA ASP A 406 0.64 -16.70 45.80
C ASP A 406 -0.71 -16.06 45.40
N GLN A 407 -0.87 -14.75 45.64
CA GLN A 407 -2.05 -13.98 45.26
C GLN A 407 -1.67 -12.97 44.18
N LEU A 408 -2.50 -12.87 43.14
CA LEU A 408 -2.45 -11.75 42.20
C LEU A 408 -3.44 -10.69 42.68
N ILE A 409 -2.91 -9.51 42.99
CA ILE A 409 -3.67 -8.32 43.33
C ILE A 409 -3.74 -7.46 42.08
N VAL A 410 -4.94 -7.28 41.55
CA VAL A 410 -5.18 -6.27 40.51
C VAL A 410 -5.61 -4.98 41.21
N VAL A 411 -4.91 -3.88 40.95
CA VAL A 411 -5.20 -2.53 41.43
C VAL A 411 -5.62 -1.68 40.24
N VAL A 412 -6.87 -1.22 40.21
CA VAL A 412 -7.35 -0.30 39.17
C VAL A 412 -7.37 1.12 39.74
N GLY A 413 -6.50 1.99 39.22
CA GLY A 413 -6.47 3.41 39.54
C GLY A 413 -7.32 4.20 38.55
N ALA A 414 -8.37 4.87 39.04
CA ALA A 414 -9.13 5.83 38.26
C ALA A 414 -8.44 7.20 38.29
N ASN A 415 -8.38 7.87 37.13
CA ASN A 415 -7.76 9.20 37.01
C ASN A 415 -8.60 10.32 37.68
N ASP A 416 -9.89 10.09 37.92
CA ASP A 416 -10.76 10.97 38.71
C ASP A 416 -11.52 10.17 39.79
N PRO A 417 -11.20 10.36 41.08
CA PRO A 417 -11.83 9.64 42.20
C PRO A 417 -13.26 10.11 42.54
N SER A 418 -13.75 11.18 41.89
CA SER A 418 -15.12 11.68 42.03
C SER A 418 -16.11 11.07 41.04
N ASP A 419 -15.61 10.33 40.04
CA ASP A 419 -16.41 9.77 38.98
C ASP A 419 -17.07 8.44 39.40
N LEU A 420 -18.34 8.51 39.79
CA LEU A 420 -19.15 7.36 40.19
C LEU A 420 -19.29 6.32 39.06
N GLU A 421 -19.10 6.72 37.79
CA GLU A 421 -19.14 5.79 36.66
C GLU A 421 -17.98 4.79 36.71
N ASN A 422 -16.80 5.19 37.17
CA ASN A 422 -15.64 4.30 37.29
C ASN A 422 -15.86 3.20 38.34
N GLU A 423 -16.54 3.50 39.46
CA GLU A 423 -16.86 2.50 40.50
C GLU A 423 -17.87 1.46 39.98
N ILE A 424 -18.85 1.89 39.15
CA ILE A 424 -19.82 1.00 38.50
C ILE A 424 -19.13 0.12 37.46
N ILE A 425 -18.20 0.68 36.67
CA ILE A 425 -17.49 -0.01 35.59
C ILE A 425 -16.54 -1.09 36.14
N VAL A 426 -15.75 -0.77 37.17
CA VAL A 426 -14.86 -1.74 37.83
C VAL A 426 -15.68 -2.89 38.44
N HIS A 427 -16.82 -2.57 39.06
CA HIS A 427 -17.73 -3.58 39.61
C HIS A 427 -18.42 -4.43 38.53
N PHE A 428 -18.74 -3.83 37.37
CA PHE A 428 -19.32 -4.53 36.22
C PHE A 428 -18.29 -5.47 35.57
N ALA A 429 -17.06 -5.00 35.32
CA ALA A 429 -15.97 -5.80 34.77
C ALA A 429 -15.64 -6.99 35.70
N ALA A 430 -15.66 -6.78 37.01
CA ALA A 430 -15.51 -7.83 38.01
C ALA A 430 -16.61 -8.89 37.93
N LYS A 431 -17.88 -8.47 37.83
CA LYS A 431 -19.03 -9.40 37.73
C LYS A 431 -19.03 -10.19 36.43
N GLU A 432 -18.65 -9.57 35.32
CA GLU A 432 -18.63 -10.26 34.03
C GLU A 432 -17.44 -11.23 33.96
N ALA A 433 -16.30 -10.87 34.55
CA ALA A 433 -15.19 -11.81 34.77
C ALA A 433 -15.64 -13.00 35.66
N GLU A 434 -16.35 -12.76 36.75
CA GLU A 434 -16.89 -13.81 37.63
C GLU A 434 -17.87 -14.75 36.89
N LYS A 435 -18.71 -14.20 36.02
CA LYS A 435 -19.65 -14.96 35.18
C LYS A 435 -18.92 -15.85 34.17
N ILE A 436 -17.96 -15.31 33.44
CA ILE A 436 -17.15 -16.06 32.46
C ILE A 436 -16.38 -17.20 33.15
N LEU A 437 -15.84 -16.94 34.34
CA LEU A 437 -15.11 -17.96 35.11
C LEU A 437 -16.03 -19.06 35.65
N LYS A 438 -17.26 -18.72 36.08
CA LYS A 438 -18.28 -19.70 36.45
C LYS A 438 -18.67 -20.59 35.27
N GLU A 439 -18.87 -20.02 34.09
CA GLU A 439 -19.19 -20.77 32.87
C GLU A 439 -18.07 -21.75 32.48
N LYS A 440 -16.81 -21.38 32.74
CA LYS A 440 -15.64 -22.23 32.50
C LYS A 440 -15.29 -23.18 33.66
N ARG A 441 -16.14 -23.27 34.69
CA ARG A 441 -15.95 -24.09 35.91
C ARG A 441 -14.65 -23.80 36.65
N VAL A 442 -14.14 -22.58 36.55
CA VAL A 442 -12.96 -22.15 37.29
C VAL A 442 -13.45 -21.60 38.62
N ASN A 443 -13.13 -22.29 39.72
CA ASN A 443 -13.47 -21.86 41.07
C ASN A 443 -12.55 -20.72 41.52
N MET A 444 -12.81 -19.53 41.02
CA MET A 444 -12.21 -18.29 41.52
C MET A 444 -13.23 -17.48 42.30
N ARG A 445 -12.79 -16.93 43.43
CA ARG A 445 -13.58 -16.04 44.27
C ARG A 445 -12.92 -14.67 44.27
N PHE A 446 -13.62 -13.67 43.78
CA PHE A 446 -13.19 -12.27 43.91
C PHE A 446 -13.68 -11.75 45.25
N THR A 447 -12.77 -11.35 46.12
CA THR A 447 -13.12 -10.50 47.28
C THR A 447 -12.82 -9.05 46.94
N TYR A 448 -13.78 -8.20 47.27
CA TYR A 448 -13.74 -6.76 47.05
C TYR A 448 -13.45 -6.08 48.38
N GLU A 449 -12.31 -5.39 48.46
CA GLU A 449 -12.02 -4.50 49.57
C GLU A 449 -11.86 -3.07 49.06
N LYS A 450 -12.66 -2.16 49.64
CA LYS A 450 -12.54 -0.74 49.40
C LYS A 450 -11.38 -0.23 50.26
N ALA A 451 -10.23 0.01 49.65
CA ALA A 451 -9.14 0.67 50.36
C ALA A 451 -9.48 2.16 50.58
N GLY A 452 -9.10 2.67 51.76
CA GLY A 452 -9.14 4.10 52.04
C GLY A 452 -8.14 4.87 51.17
N PRO A 453 -8.25 6.21 51.09
CA PRO A 453 -7.29 7.02 50.33
C PRO A 453 -5.87 6.81 50.88
N ILE A 454 -4.92 6.51 50.01
CA ILE A 454 -3.50 6.40 50.35
C ILE A 454 -2.76 7.65 49.86
N LEU A 455 -1.96 8.25 50.73
CA LEU A 455 -1.08 9.37 50.41
C LEU A 455 0.21 8.83 49.79
N ILE A 456 0.39 9.01 48.49
CA ILE A 456 1.65 8.68 47.82
C ILE A 456 2.61 9.87 47.95
N ASN A 457 3.77 9.66 48.60
CA ASN A 457 4.92 10.59 48.65
C ASN A 457 4.70 12.01 49.21
N GLY A 458 3.85 12.20 50.23
CA GLY A 458 3.88 13.41 51.07
C GLY A 458 3.63 14.75 50.35
N GLN A 459 3.20 14.73 49.10
CA GLN A 459 2.75 15.90 48.35
C GLN A 459 1.33 15.63 47.85
N ASN A 460 0.47 16.64 47.96
CA ASN A 460 -0.94 16.59 47.57
C ASN A 460 -1.11 16.29 46.08
N GLN A 461 -1.06 15.02 45.70
CA GLN A 461 -1.65 14.51 44.47
C GLN A 461 -2.86 13.64 44.81
N LEU A 462 -3.83 13.70 43.89
CA LEU A 462 -5.20 13.22 43.98
C LEU A 462 -5.32 11.87 44.70
N ALA A 463 -6.31 11.77 45.59
CA ALA A 463 -6.67 10.54 46.28
C ALA A 463 -7.07 9.47 45.25
N THR A 464 -6.12 8.63 44.82
CA THR A 464 -6.43 7.47 43.99
C THR A 464 -7.22 6.47 44.83
N ARG A 465 -8.42 6.11 44.36
CA ARG A 465 -9.13 4.95 44.91
C ARG A 465 -8.50 3.70 44.32
N GLU A 466 -8.06 2.81 45.19
CA GLU A 466 -7.53 1.52 44.78
C GLU A 466 -8.59 0.45 45.01
N TYR A 467 -8.79 -0.37 43.99
CA TYR A 467 -9.65 -1.54 44.04
C TYR A 467 -8.78 -2.78 44.06
N TYR A 468 -8.85 -3.56 45.13
CA TYR A 468 -8.08 -4.79 45.26
C TYR A 468 -8.93 -5.96 44.78
N PHE A 469 -8.43 -6.67 43.77
CA PHE A 469 -8.99 -7.95 43.37
C PHE A 469 -8.14 -9.06 43.98
N ARG A 470 -8.71 -9.80 44.92
CA ARG A 470 -8.06 -11.00 45.45
C ARG A 470 -8.48 -12.22 44.65
N ILE A 471 -7.51 -13.06 44.30
CA ILE A 471 -7.75 -14.37 43.70
C ILE A 471 -7.25 -15.43 44.66
N GLU A 472 -8.18 -16.05 45.35
CA GLU A 472 -7.89 -17.19 46.23
C GLU A 472 -7.84 -18.46 45.38
N ASN A 473 -6.62 -18.96 45.14
CA ASN A 473 -6.42 -20.23 44.47
C ASN A 473 -6.72 -21.38 45.45
N ASN A 474 -7.84 -22.07 45.29
CA ASN A 474 -7.97 -23.40 45.89
C ASN A 474 -7.16 -24.36 45.00
N LYS A 475 -5.87 -24.55 45.35
CA LYS A 475 -4.87 -25.52 44.84
C LYS A 475 -5.21 -26.27 43.53
N LEU A 476 -4.26 -26.22 42.57
CA LEU A 476 -4.17 -27.11 41.39
C LEU A 476 -4.46 -28.58 41.71
#